data_AF-A0A1I4NLC0-F1
#
_entry.id   AF-A0A1I4NLC0-F1
#
_cell.length_a   1.000
_cell.length_b   1.000
_cell.length_c   1.000
_cell.angle_alpha   90.00
_cell.angle_beta   90.00
_cell.angle_gamma   90.00
#
_symmetry.space_group_name_H-M   'P 1'
#
loop_
_entity.id
_entity.type
_entity.pdbx_description
1 polymer ?
#
loop_
_entity_poly.entity_id
_entity_poly.type
_entity_poly.pdbx_seq_one_letter_code
_entity_poly.pdbx_strand_id
1 'polypeptide(L)'
;MAKREHIDENERQRRRERVELVGTLAWGEHSWQTPLARELDIPQPRVGQWLLKPSADKRVNVPPKPVPSHVMDALPAIARDKAADLRRRAAELEALYPDGGAPPRAQGEPGAAGEAPRESGPTAAAAEAEAAPEGEDFDVDGFLAQVMEAGPTDWGAHRGEDLL
;
A
#
# COMPACT_ATOMS: atom_id res chain seq x y z
N MET A 1 -0.32 -40.10 -0.48
CA MET A 1 -1.57 -39.46 0.04
C MET A 1 -1.16 -38.25 0.86
N ALA A 2 -1.35 -37.02 0.36
CA ALA A 2 -0.98 -35.81 1.11
C ALA A 2 -1.91 -35.65 2.32
N LYS A 3 -1.35 -35.56 3.54
CA LYS A 3 -2.10 -35.19 4.74
C LYS A 3 -2.77 -33.84 4.48
N ARG A 4 -4.10 -33.78 4.62
CA ARG A 4 -4.83 -32.50 4.56
C ARG A 4 -4.38 -31.68 5.78
N GLU A 5 -3.66 -30.59 5.53
CA GLU A 5 -3.23 -29.65 6.57
C GLU A 5 -4.48 -29.01 7.18
N HIS A 6 -4.74 -29.27 8.46
CA HIS A 6 -5.85 -28.64 9.17
C HIS A 6 -5.31 -27.36 9.82
N ILE A 7 -5.76 -26.21 9.30
CA ILE A 7 -5.29 -24.89 9.70
C ILE A 7 -6.50 -24.13 10.25
N ASP A 8 -6.38 -23.55 11.44
CA ASP A 8 -7.43 -22.73 12.03
C ASP A 8 -7.60 -21.39 11.30
N GLU A 9 -8.70 -20.67 11.58
CA GLU A 9 -9.01 -19.42 10.87
C GLU A 9 -7.99 -18.30 11.19
N ASN A 10 -7.46 -18.26 12.41
CA ASN A 10 -6.47 -17.25 12.82
C ASN A 10 -5.17 -17.43 12.03
N GLU A 11 -4.69 -18.66 11.89
CA GLU A 11 -3.51 -19.00 11.12
C GLU A 11 -3.75 -18.78 9.62
N ARG A 12 -4.94 -19.11 9.11
CA ARG A 12 -5.31 -18.76 7.73
C ARG A 12 -5.24 -17.26 7.50
N GLN A 13 -5.76 -16.45 8.42
CA GLN A 13 -5.68 -15.00 8.34
C GLN A 13 -4.22 -14.50 8.36
N ARG A 14 -3.40 -14.96 9.30
CA ARG A 14 -1.96 -14.61 9.36
C ARG A 14 -1.22 -14.93 8.07
N ARG A 15 -1.50 -16.09 7.46
CA ARG A 15 -0.88 -16.47 6.18
C ARG A 15 -1.31 -15.56 5.04
N ARG A 16 -2.60 -15.20 4.96
CA ARG A 16 -3.11 -14.24 3.96
C ARG A 16 -2.43 -12.88 4.09
N GLU A 17 -2.41 -12.33 5.30
CA GLU A 17 -1.79 -11.03 5.59
C GLU A 17 -0.30 -11.03 5.23
N ARG A 18 0.42 -12.12 5.51
CA ARG A 18 1.83 -12.23 5.16
C ARG A 18 2.07 -12.31 3.65
N VAL A 19 1.22 -13.03 2.91
CA VAL A 19 1.28 -13.06 1.43
C VAL A 19 1.02 -11.67 0.87
N GLU A 20 -0.02 -10.98 1.36
CA GLU A 20 -0.39 -9.63 0.94
C GLU A 20 0.71 -8.62 1.26
N LEU A 21 1.27 -8.64 2.47
CA LEU A 21 2.37 -7.77 2.88
C LEU A 21 3.61 -7.96 1.99
N VAL A 22 4.03 -9.20 1.76
CA VAL A 22 5.19 -9.48 0.88
C VAL A 22 4.89 -9.04 -0.55
N GLY A 23 3.69 -9.31 -1.04
CA GLY A 23 3.23 -8.86 -2.35
C GLY A 23 3.34 -7.35 -2.52
N THR A 24 2.72 -6.60 -1.62
CA THR A 24 2.69 -5.14 -1.64
C THR A 24 4.09 -4.54 -1.52
N LEU A 25 4.94 -5.06 -0.64
CA LEU A 25 6.30 -4.53 -0.46
C LEU A 25 7.22 -4.83 -1.64
N ALA A 26 7.05 -5.97 -2.31
CA ALA A 26 7.93 -6.40 -3.39
C ALA A 26 7.55 -5.82 -4.76
N TRP A 27 6.26 -5.59 -5.02
CA TRP A 27 5.76 -5.17 -6.35
C TRP A 27 4.79 -3.98 -6.34
N GLY A 28 4.39 -3.49 -5.17
CA GLY A 28 3.38 -2.44 -5.03
C GLY A 28 1.96 -2.98 -4.83
N GLU A 29 1.04 -2.09 -4.49
CA GLU A 29 -0.28 -2.41 -3.94
C GLU A 29 -1.22 -3.15 -4.91
N HIS A 30 -1.17 -2.84 -6.20
CA HIS A 30 -2.22 -3.28 -7.14
C HIS A 30 -1.79 -4.31 -8.18
N SER A 31 -0.50 -4.67 -8.25
CA SER A 31 0.04 -5.47 -9.37
C SER A 31 0.81 -6.72 -8.94
N TRP A 32 0.79 -7.09 -7.65
CA TRP A 32 1.67 -8.12 -7.10
C TRP A 32 1.20 -9.57 -7.30
N GLN A 33 -0.10 -9.82 -7.51
CA GLN A 33 -0.63 -11.19 -7.56
C GLN A 33 -0.09 -12.00 -8.76
N THR A 34 -0.04 -11.38 -9.93
CA THR A 34 0.50 -11.99 -11.17
C THR A 34 2.00 -12.31 -11.07
N PRO A 35 2.89 -11.38 -10.67
CA PRO A 35 4.29 -11.70 -10.52
C PRO A 35 4.54 -12.70 -9.38
N LEU A 36 3.82 -12.64 -8.26
CA LEU A 36 3.96 -13.64 -7.20
C LEU A 36 3.58 -15.05 -7.70
N ALA A 37 2.50 -15.16 -8.47
CA ALA A 37 2.10 -16.43 -9.07
C ALA A 37 3.18 -17.01 -9.99
N ARG A 38 3.88 -16.15 -10.74
CA ARG A 38 5.02 -16.54 -11.59
C ARG A 38 6.22 -17.03 -10.75
N GLU A 39 6.57 -16.34 -9.67
CA GLU A 39 7.68 -16.75 -8.79
C GLU A 39 7.41 -18.09 -8.08
N LEU A 40 6.15 -18.35 -7.75
CA LEU A 40 5.73 -19.58 -7.08
C LEU A 40 5.42 -20.74 -8.03
N ASP A 41 5.50 -20.51 -9.35
CA ASP A 41 5.09 -21.46 -10.40
C ASP A 41 3.66 -22.02 -10.19
N ILE A 42 2.71 -21.12 -9.94
CA ILE A 42 1.29 -21.46 -9.75
C ILE A 42 0.37 -20.60 -10.63
N PRO A 43 -0.86 -21.07 -10.91
CA PRO A 43 -1.84 -20.24 -11.63
C PRO A 43 -2.22 -18.99 -10.84
N GLN A 44 -2.25 -17.82 -11.49
CA GLN A 44 -2.67 -16.56 -10.85
C GLN A 44 -4.02 -16.64 -10.13
N PRO A 45 -5.08 -17.31 -10.66
CA PRO A 45 -6.34 -17.43 -9.95
C PRO A 45 -6.22 -18.14 -8.60
N ARG A 46 -5.16 -18.94 -8.41
CA ARG A 46 -4.89 -19.62 -7.14
C ARG A 46 -4.50 -18.62 -6.04
N VAL A 47 -3.75 -17.58 -6.39
CA VAL A 47 -3.38 -16.51 -5.47
C VAL A 47 -4.64 -15.72 -5.06
N GLY A 48 -5.48 -15.37 -6.03
CA GLY A 48 -6.76 -14.70 -5.76
C GLY A 48 -7.68 -15.50 -4.85
N GLN A 49 -7.73 -16.83 -4.99
CA GLN A 49 -8.52 -17.72 -4.13
C GLN A 49 -8.10 -17.72 -2.65
N TRP A 50 -6.86 -17.31 -2.34
CA TRP A 50 -6.41 -17.16 -0.94
C TRP A 50 -6.91 -15.87 -0.32
N LEU A 51 -7.12 -14.83 -1.13
CA LEU A 51 -7.44 -13.48 -0.67
C LEU A 51 -8.94 -13.16 -0.69
N LEU A 52 -9.78 -14.10 -1.16
CA LEU A 52 -11.22 -13.93 -1.15
C LEU A 52 -11.69 -13.66 0.29
N LYS A 53 -12.44 -12.57 0.48
CA LYS A 53 -13.15 -12.35 1.74
C LYS A 53 -14.27 -13.37 1.84
N PRO A 54 -14.55 -13.93 3.03
CA PRO A 54 -15.74 -14.75 3.23
C PRO A 54 -16.97 -13.93 2.82
N SER A 55 -17.73 -14.43 1.86
CA SER A 55 -18.94 -13.75 1.38
C SER A 55 -19.96 -13.65 2.51
N ALA A 56 -20.55 -12.48 2.70
CA ALA A 56 -21.71 -12.30 3.59
C ALA A 56 -22.96 -12.99 3.03
N ASP A 57 -23.00 -13.25 1.72
CA ASP A 57 -24.08 -13.96 1.06
C ASP A 57 -23.90 -15.48 1.22
N LYS A 58 -24.78 -16.08 2.03
CA LYS A 58 -24.81 -17.52 2.33
C LYS A 58 -25.10 -18.39 1.11
N ARG A 59 -25.54 -17.81 -0.02
CA ARG A 59 -25.89 -18.56 -1.25
C ARG A 59 -24.68 -19.02 -2.05
N VAL A 60 -23.54 -18.33 -1.94
CA VAL A 60 -22.27 -18.69 -2.60
C VAL A 60 -21.19 -18.77 -1.54
N ASN A 61 -21.24 -19.83 -0.75
CA ASN A 61 -20.31 -20.00 0.38
C ASN A 61 -19.09 -20.80 -0.08
N VAL A 62 -18.24 -20.19 -0.93
CA VAL A 62 -16.93 -20.75 -1.25
C VAL A 62 -15.92 -20.20 -0.24
N PRO A 63 -15.52 -20.99 0.78
CA PRO A 63 -14.54 -20.51 1.75
C PRO A 63 -13.19 -20.26 1.05
N PRO A 64 -12.46 -19.19 1.42
CA PRO A 64 -11.16 -18.91 0.85
C PRO A 64 -10.22 -20.10 1.06
N LYS A 65 -9.44 -20.46 0.04
CA LYS A 65 -8.52 -21.59 0.18
C LYS A 65 -7.38 -21.21 1.13
N PRO A 66 -6.90 -22.12 1.98
CA PRO A 66 -5.74 -21.84 2.81
C PRO A 66 -4.49 -21.65 1.93
N VAL A 67 -3.61 -20.75 2.37
CA VAL A 67 -2.26 -20.62 1.79
C VAL A 67 -1.45 -21.87 2.18
N PRO A 68 -0.91 -22.61 1.19
CA PRO A 68 -0.09 -23.78 1.46
C PRO A 68 1.19 -23.46 2.25
N SER A 69 1.65 -24.40 3.07
CA SER A 69 2.90 -24.28 3.84
C SER A 69 4.12 -24.00 2.95
N HIS A 70 4.30 -24.72 1.83
CA HIS A 70 5.43 -24.47 0.92
C HIS A 70 5.46 -23.05 0.35
N VAL A 71 4.31 -22.38 0.21
CA VAL A 71 4.25 -20.97 -0.19
C VAL A 71 4.80 -20.11 0.94
N MET A 72 4.37 -20.37 2.18
CA MET A 72 4.87 -19.67 3.37
C MET A 72 6.38 -19.84 3.54
N ASP A 73 6.92 -21.01 3.21
CA ASP A 73 8.34 -21.31 3.26
C ASP A 73 9.13 -20.57 2.17
N ALA A 74 8.52 -20.33 1.00
CA ALA A 74 9.14 -19.62 -0.12
C ALA A 74 9.13 -18.09 0.04
N LEU A 75 8.13 -17.52 0.73
CA LEU A 75 7.97 -16.06 0.88
C LEU A 75 9.23 -15.32 1.40
N PRO A 76 9.96 -15.81 2.42
CA PRO A 76 11.15 -15.12 2.89
C PRO A 76 12.28 -15.04 1.86
N ALA A 77 12.43 -16.05 1.00
CA ALA A 77 13.42 -16.02 -0.08
C ALA A 77 13.03 -14.97 -1.13
N ILE A 78 11.78 -15.03 -1.59
CA ILE A 78 11.20 -14.07 -2.54
C ILE A 78 11.35 -12.63 -2.03
N ALA A 79 11.02 -12.37 -0.76
CA ALA A 79 11.12 -11.05 -0.16
C ALA A 79 12.57 -10.52 -0.14
N ARG A 80 13.55 -11.38 0.15
CA ARG A 80 14.97 -10.99 0.15
C ARG A 80 15.45 -10.66 -1.27
N ASP A 81 15.08 -11.49 -2.24
CA ASP A 81 15.48 -11.30 -3.64
C ASP A 81 14.90 -10.00 -4.21
N LYS A 82 13.63 -9.70 -3.91
CA LYS A 82 13.00 -8.44 -4.34
C LYS A 82 13.55 -7.23 -3.61
N ALA A 83 13.86 -7.34 -2.32
CA ALA A 83 14.57 -6.27 -1.62
C ALA A 83 15.96 -6.00 -2.22
N ALA A 84 16.69 -7.04 -2.66
CA ALA A 84 17.97 -6.89 -3.35
C ALA A 84 17.80 -6.21 -4.72
N ASP A 85 16.79 -6.61 -5.51
CA ASP A 85 16.47 -6.00 -6.80
C ASP A 85 16.09 -4.51 -6.64
N LEU A 86 15.25 -4.17 -5.66
CA LEU A 86 14.88 -2.78 -5.37
C LEU A 86 16.09 -1.92 -4.97
N ARG A 87 17.01 -2.44 -4.16
CA ARG A 87 18.26 -1.73 -3.82
C ARG A 87 19.13 -1.48 -5.05
N ARG A 88 19.24 -2.47 -5.95
CA ARG A 88 19.99 -2.32 -7.20
C ARG A 88 19.37 -1.23 -8.08
N ARG A 89 18.05 -1.26 -8.27
CA ARG A 89 17.33 -0.23 -9.05
C ARG A 89 17.45 1.16 -8.43
N ALA A 90 17.41 1.26 -7.10
CA ALA A 90 17.63 2.51 -6.40
C ALA A 90 19.04 3.06 -6.67
N ALA A 91 20.07 2.21 -6.62
CA ALA A 91 21.45 2.61 -6.94
C ALA A 91 21.63 3.01 -8.42
N GLU A 92 20.95 2.33 -9.34
CA GLU A 92 20.93 2.71 -10.77
C GLU A 92 20.28 4.08 -10.98
N LEU A 93 19.17 4.36 -10.30
CA LEU A 93 18.50 5.66 -10.35
C LEU A 93 19.36 6.77 -9.73
N GLU A 94 20.01 6.51 -8.60
CA GLU A 94 20.92 7.46 -7.95
C GLU A 94 22.12 7.81 -8.87
N ALA A 95 22.65 6.83 -9.62
CA ALA A 95 23.71 7.06 -10.60
C ALA A 95 23.26 7.91 -11.80
N LEU A 96 21.98 7.84 -12.18
CA LEU A 96 21.41 8.65 -13.27
C LEU A 96 21.09 10.09 -12.84
N TYR A 97 20.83 10.30 -11.54
CA TYR A 97 20.46 11.60 -10.96
C TYR A 97 21.37 11.96 -9.78
N PRO A 98 22.68 12.18 -9.99
CA PRO A 98 23.63 12.44 -8.91
C PRO A 98 23.34 13.76 -8.15
N ASP A 99 22.64 14.70 -8.79
CA ASP A 99 22.24 15.99 -8.20
C ASP A 99 20.80 16.00 -7.66
N GLY A 100 20.10 14.86 -7.72
CA GLY A 100 18.73 14.70 -7.24
C GLY A 100 18.67 14.63 -5.71
N GLY A 101 18.98 15.76 -5.06
CA GLY A 101 18.70 16.09 -3.67
C GLY A 101 18.86 14.96 -2.67
N ALA A 102 19.96 14.98 -1.90
CA ALA A 102 20.06 14.21 -0.67
C ALA A 102 18.71 14.23 0.07
N PRO A 103 18.16 13.09 0.53
CA PRO A 103 16.98 13.11 1.39
C PRO A 103 17.25 14.11 2.51
N PRO A 104 16.25 14.89 2.99
CA PRO A 104 16.47 15.82 4.09
C PRO A 104 17.10 15.02 5.22
N ARG A 105 18.42 15.19 5.40
CA ARG A 105 19.14 14.58 6.49
C ARG A 105 18.42 15.11 7.70
N ALA A 106 17.82 14.22 8.48
CA ALA A 106 17.53 14.54 9.85
C ALA A 106 18.88 14.99 10.44
N GLN A 107 19.05 16.30 10.57
CA GLN A 107 20.14 16.93 11.30
C GLN A 107 19.95 16.56 12.77
N GLY A 108 20.36 15.35 13.11
CA GLY A 108 20.79 14.98 14.44
C GLY A 108 22.29 14.81 14.37
N GLU A 109 23.02 15.89 14.65
CA GLU A 109 24.48 15.90 14.68
C GLU A 109 25.06 14.94 15.73
N PRO A 110 26.33 14.52 15.56
CA PRO A 110 26.99 13.51 16.37
C PRO A 110 27.57 14.10 17.67
N GLY A 111 27.28 13.44 18.80
CA GLY A 111 28.13 13.29 19.98
C GLY A 111 28.67 14.55 20.69
N ALA A 112 28.12 14.84 21.88
CA ALA A 112 28.89 15.34 23.01
C ALA A 112 28.17 15.02 24.33
N ALA A 113 28.89 14.36 25.24
CA ALA A 113 28.53 14.23 26.64
C ALA A 113 28.67 15.60 27.34
N GLY A 114 27.77 15.91 28.28
CA GLY A 114 27.97 16.99 29.26
C GLY A 114 26.74 17.87 29.54
N GLU A 115 26.21 17.72 30.75
CA GLU A 115 25.53 18.71 31.60
C GLU A 115 24.28 19.50 31.11
N ALA A 116 23.20 19.36 31.88
CA ALA A 116 22.11 20.34 32.03
C ALA A 116 22.61 21.52 32.94
N PRO A 117 21.99 22.73 33.01
CA PRO A 117 20.53 22.92 33.15
C PRO A 117 19.91 24.15 32.44
N ARG A 118 18.56 24.09 32.38
CA ARG A 118 17.63 25.13 31.91
C ARG A 118 17.66 26.38 32.79
N GLU A 119 17.74 27.58 32.21
CA GLU A 119 17.21 28.83 32.80
C GLU A 119 16.82 29.86 31.70
N SER A 120 15.60 30.42 31.85
CA SER A 120 15.15 31.81 31.62
C SER A 120 15.43 32.49 30.25
N GLY A 121 14.50 33.13 29.54
CA GLY A 121 13.20 33.76 29.82
C GLY A 121 12.75 34.57 28.57
N PRO A 122 11.65 35.33 28.61
CA PRO A 122 10.78 35.62 27.46
C PRO A 122 10.96 37.02 26.83
N THR A 123 10.64 37.17 25.53
CA THR A 123 10.14 38.44 24.99
C THR A 123 9.13 38.20 23.87
N ALA A 124 8.02 38.89 23.99
CA ALA A 124 6.84 38.83 23.16
C ALA A 124 6.88 39.84 22.01
N ALA A 125 5.97 39.60 21.07
CA ALA A 125 5.19 40.57 20.30
C ALA A 125 5.81 41.22 19.04
N ALA A 126 5.20 40.80 17.92
CA ALA A 126 4.42 41.64 17.00
C ALA A 126 5.16 42.51 15.96
N ALA A 127 5.04 42.08 14.71
CA ALA A 127 4.45 42.83 13.58
C ALA A 127 4.47 41.86 12.37
N GLU A 128 3.33 41.30 11.94
CA GLU A 128 2.49 41.85 10.84
C GLU A 128 3.33 42.23 9.60
N ALA A 129 3.04 41.81 8.38
CA ALA A 129 2.06 40.93 7.76
C ALA A 129 2.51 40.83 6.29
N GLU A 130 2.41 39.67 5.66
CA GLU A 130 2.12 39.65 4.23
C GLU A 130 1.24 38.44 3.90
N ALA A 131 0.05 38.77 3.42
CA ALA A 131 -1.04 37.87 3.16
C ALA A 131 -0.75 36.99 1.94
N ALA A 132 -0.89 35.68 2.11
CA ALA A 132 -1.19 34.76 1.01
C ALA A 132 -2.65 34.32 1.17
N PRO A 133 -3.48 34.38 0.13
CA PRO A 133 -4.90 34.05 0.23
C PRO A 133 -5.05 32.61 0.72
N GLU A 134 -5.84 32.48 1.79
CA GLU A 134 -6.34 31.22 2.31
C GLU A 134 -6.91 30.42 1.14
N GLY A 135 -6.30 29.26 0.88
CA GLY A 135 -6.82 28.32 -0.11
C GLY A 135 -8.25 27.99 0.29
N GLU A 136 -9.17 28.20 -0.64
CA GLU A 136 -10.56 27.79 -0.53
C GLU A 136 -10.59 26.34 -0.07
N ASP A 137 -10.98 26.12 1.19
CA ASP A 137 -11.24 24.79 1.73
C ASP A 137 -12.29 24.15 0.82
N PHE A 138 -11.89 23.13 0.07
CA PHE A 138 -12.77 22.43 -0.85
C PHE A 138 -13.97 21.86 -0.06
N ASP A 139 -15.15 22.44 -0.28
CA ASP A 139 -16.38 22.06 0.39
C ASP A 139 -16.89 20.71 -0.13
N VAL A 140 -16.46 19.65 0.55
CA VAL A 140 -16.86 18.27 0.29
C VAL A 140 -18.38 18.09 0.44
N ASP A 141 -19.01 18.81 1.35
CA ASP A 141 -20.45 18.70 1.61
C ASP A 141 -21.26 19.34 0.48
N GLY A 142 -20.81 20.49 -0.03
CA GLY A 142 -21.37 21.12 -1.22
C GLY A 142 -21.24 20.24 -2.47
N PHE A 143 -20.09 19.57 -2.64
CA PHE A 143 -19.90 18.63 -3.75
C PHE A 143 -20.82 17.40 -3.66
N LEU A 144 -20.97 16.81 -2.47
CA LEU A 144 -21.84 15.66 -2.26
C LEU A 144 -23.32 16.01 -2.47
N ALA A 145 -23.76 17.20 -2.05
CA ALA A 145 -25.10 17.69 -2.32
C ALA A 145 -25.34 17.82 -3.84
N GLN A 146 -24.38 18.38 -4.58
CA GLN A 146 -24.46 18.53 -6.03
C GLN A 146 -24.51 17.18 -6.76
N VAL A 147 -23.72 16.19 -6.33
CA VAL A 147 -23.72 14.84 -6.94
C VAL A 147 -25.03 14.09 -6.65
N MET A 148 -25.60 14.25 -5.45
CA MET A 148 -26.89 13.64 -5.14
C MET A 148 -28.05 14.33 -5.86
N GLU A 149 -28.00 15.65 -6.05
CA GLU A 149 -29.00 16.40 -6.81
C GLU A 149 -28.95 16.08 -8.31
N ALA A 150 -27.76 15.88 -8.87
CA ALA A 150 -27.59 15.48 -10.27
C ALA A 150 -28.16 14.09 -10.60
N GLY A 151 -28.41 13.26 -9.57
CA GLY A 151 -28.95 11.91 -9.73
C GLY A 151 -27.97 10.95 -10.42
N PRO A 152 -28.30 9.64 -10.48
CA PRO A 152 -27.46 8.67 -11.16
C PRO A 152 -27.40 8.97 -12.66
N THR A 153 -26.21 9.35 -13.15
CA THR A 153 -25.96 9.48 -14.58
C THR A 153 -26.03 8.09 -15.21
N ASP A 154 -27.02 7.85 -16.08
CA ASP A 154 -27.14 6.62 -16.84
C ASP A 154 -26.15 6.61 -18.00
N TRP A 155 -24.94 6.14 -17.74
CA TRP A 155 -23.89 5.92 -18.75
C TRP A 155 -24.24 4.82 -19.77
N GLY A 156 -25.39 4.15 -19.62
CA GLY A 156 -25.91 3.16 -20.56
C GLY A 156 -26.48 3.79 -21.84
N ALA A 157 -26.96 5.04 -21.78
CA ALA A 157 -27.62 5.70 -22.91
C ALA A 157 -26.66 6.14 -24.04
N HIS A 158 -25.37 6.32 -23.75
CA HIS A 158 -24.38 6.83 -24.72
C HIS A 158 -23.48 5.76 -25.33
N ARG A 159 -23.69 4.47 -25.01
CA ARG A 159 -22.78 3.39 -25.44
C ARG A 159 -23.12 2.78 -26.81
N GLY A 160 -24.00 3.40 -27.60
CA GLY A 160 -24.61 2.77 -28.77
C GLY A 160 -24.68 3.54 -30.09
N GLU A 161 -24.25 4.81 -30.18
CA GLU A 161 -24.46 5.62 -31.41
C GLU A 161 -23.24 5.83 -32.31
N ASP A 162 -22.04 5.36 -31.95
CA ASP A 162 -20.81 5.59 -32.76
C ASP A 162 -20.36 4.37 -33.60
N LEU A 163 -21.28 3.47 -33.97
CA LEU A 163 -20.96 2.29 -34.80
C LEU A 163 -21.87 2.13 -36.04
N LEU A 164 -22.29 3.22 -36.68
CA LEU A 164 -22.86 3.19 -38.02
C LEU A 164 -22.18 4.20 -38.96
#